data_AF-A0A6C0UID4-F1
#
_entry.id   AF-A0A6C0UID4-F1
#
_cell.length_a   1.000
_cell.length_b   1.000
_cell.length_c   1.000
_cell.angle_alpha   90.00
_cell.angle_beta   90.00
_cell.angle_gamma   90.00
#
_symmetry.space_group_name_H-M   'P 1'
#
loop_
_entity.id
_entity.type
_entity.pdbx_description
1 polymer ?
#
loop_
_entity_poly.entity_id
_entity_poly.type
_entity_poly.pdbx_seq_one_letter_code
_entity_poly.pdbx_strand_id
1 'polypeptide(L)'
;MSSDNVQPSVEPRTLRAATEYMYCEEIADALFEVTSQSGKVYTVDLREPACECKDFKYRDEVTECKHIRRIRLKYGQIDIAALDKEMERTASELLRSAAQLESKAEDIYDQATELEDARDRLTEVAGRE
;
A
#
# COMPACT_ATOMS: atom_id res chain seq x y z
N MET A 1 1.54 -27.08 13.21
CA MET A 1 1.17 -25.71 12.81
C MET A 1 2.22 -24.77 13.38
N SER A 2 3.32 -24.55 12.67
CA SER A 2 4.30 -23.53 13.10
C SER A 2 3.63 -22.17 12.93
N SER A 3 3.37 -21.51 14.06
CA SER A 3 2.85 -20.15 14.14
C SER A 3 3.95 -19.17 13.76
N ASP A 4 4.37 -19.18 12.49
CA ASP A 4 5.23 -18.13 11.98
C ASP A 4 4.37 -16.87 11.87
N ASN A 5 4.48 -16.02 12.89
CA ASN A 5 3.83 -14.72 12.92
C ASN A 5 4.44 -13.87 11.81
N VAL A 6 3.70 -13.66 10.73
CA VAL A 6 4.17 -12.92 9.56
C VAL A 6 4.09 -11.45 9.89
N GLN A 7 5.22 -10.75 9.74
CA GLN A 7 5.28 -9.31 10.00
C GLN A 7 4.25 -8.58 9.12
N PRO A 8 3.31 -7.83 9.72
CA PRO A 8 2.33 -7.08 8.96
C PRO A 8 3.01 -5.94 8.20
N SER A 9 2.68 -5.80 6.91
CA SER A 9 3.10 -4.66 6.09
C SER A 9 1.89 -3.93 5.49
N VAL A 10 1.96 -2.61 5.38
CA VAL A 10 0.88 -1.74 4.83
C VAL A 10 0.90 -1.72 3.30
N GLU A 11 1.35 -2.81 2.68
CA GLU A 11 1.36 -2.94 1.24
C GLU A 11 -0.06 -2.91 0.66
N PRO A 12 -0.23 -2.45 -0.60
CA PRO A 12 -1.54 -2.39 -1.25
C PRO A 12 -2.31 -3.72 -1.22
N ARG A 13 -1.62 -4.86 -1.27
CA ARG A 13 -2.25 -6.19 -1.19
C ARG A 13 -2.79 -6.49 0.21
N THR A 14 -2.10 -6.10 1.28
CA THR A 14 -2.59 -6.23 2.66
C THR A 14 -3.80 -5.35 2.89
N LEU A 15 -3.76 -4.10 2.43
CA LEU A 15 -4.87 -3.17 2.57
C LEU A 15 -6.14 -3.70 1.89
N ARG A 16 -6.03 -4.19 0.66
CA ARG A 16 -7.14 -4.85 -0.04
C ARG A 16 -7.60 -6.12 0.66
N ALA A 17 -6.67 -6.91 1.21
CA ALA A 17 -7.00 -8.09 1.98
C ALA A 17 -7.82 -7.76 3.24
N ALA A 18 -7.50 -6.66 3.92
CA ALA A 18 -8.22 -6.21 5.10
C ALA A 18 -9.61 -5.59 4.76
N THR A 19 -9.67 -4.77 3.70
CA THR A 19 -10.83 -3.90 3.42
C THR A 19 -11.88 -4.49 2.47
N GLU A 20 -11.51 -5.30 1.47
CA GLU A 20 -12.47 -5.86 0.53
C GLU A 20 -13.31 -6.95 1.19
N TYR A 21 -14.64 -6.95 1.00
CA TYR A 21 -15.50 -8.01 1.52
C TYR A 21 -15.14 -9.36 0.88
N MET A 22 -14.58 -10.27 1.68
CA MET A 22 -14.22 -11.61 1.24
C MET A 22 -14.67 -12.62 2.28
N TYR A 23 -15.29 -13.69 1.81
CA TYR A 23 -15.63 -14.83 2.63
C TYR A 23 -14.55 -15.90 2.46
N CYS A 24 -14.13 -16.53 3.55
CA CYS A 24 -13.08 -17.55 3.55
C CYS A 24 -13.55 -18.74 4.34
N GLU A 25 -13.44 -19.91 3.76
CA GLU A 25 -13.83 -21.18 4.36
C GLU A 25 -12.69 -22.17 4.23
N GLU A 26 -12.38 -22.87 5.32
CA GLU A 26 -11.38 -23.94 5.31
C GLU A 26 -12.07 -25.22 4.83
N ILE A 27 -11.64 -25.73 3.68
CA ILE A 27 -12.25 -26.90 3.02
C ILE A 27 -11.43 -28.18 3.26
N ALA A 28 -10.15 -28.04 3.58
CA ALA A 28 -9.27 -29.10 4.08
C ALA A 28 -8.12 -28.46 4.88
N ASP A 29 -7.28 -29.29 5.51
CA ASP A 29 -6.14 -28.83 6.32
C ASP A 29 -5.26 -27.82 5.57
N ALA A 30 -5.30 -26.56 6.03
CA ALA A 30 -4.60 -25.43 5.42
C ALA A 30 -4.94 -25.16 3.93
N LEU A 31 -6.09 -25.65 3.46
CA LEU A 31 -6.65 -25.40 2.13
C LEU A 31 -7.98 -24.66 2.27
N PHE A 32 -8.10 -23.52 1.60
CA PHE A 32 -9.20 -22.59 1.77
C PHE A 32 -9.87 -22.27 0.44
N GLU A 33 -11.18 -22.07 0.51
CA GLU A 33 -11.95 -21.42 -0.54
C GLU A 33 -12.18 -19.96 -0.16
N VAL A 34 -11.85 -19.03 -1.06
CA VAL A 34 -12.03 -17.59 -0.87
C VAL A 34 -12.97 -17.03 -1.92
N THR A 35 -14.15 -16.59 -1.47
CA THR A 35 -15.10 -15.83 -2.28
C THR A 35 -14.75 -14.35 -2.20
N SER A 36 -14.24 -13.81 -3.30
CA SER A 36 -13.88 -12.40 -3.44
C SER A 36 -15.11 -11.48 -3.53
N GLN A 37 -14.91 -10.18 -3.31
CA GLN A 37 -15.96 -9.16 -3.43
C GLN A 37 -16.65 -9.15 -4.80
N SER A 38 -15.95 -9.56 -5.86
CA SER A 38 -16.54 -9.68 -7.20
C SER A 38 -17.35 -10.96 -7.42
N GLY A 39 -17.59 -11.76 -6.37
CA GLY A 39 -18.26 -13.06 -6.43
C GLY A 39 -17.42 -14.19 -7.05
N LYS A 40 -16.13 -13.97 -7.32
CA LYS A 40 -15.24 -15.00 -7.83
C LYS A 40 -14.68 -15.82 -6.69
N VAL A 41 -14.62 -17.12 -6.88
CA VAL A 41 -14.12 -18.09 -5.92
C VAL A 41 -12.72 -18.52 -6.33
N TYR A 42 -11.81 -18.61 -5.36
CA TYR A 42 -10.44 -19.06 -5.58
C TYR A 42 -10.03 -20.05 -4.49
N THR A 43 -9.31 -21.10 -4.89
CA THR A 43 -8.65 -22.00 -3.94
C THR A 43 -7.32 -21.41 -3.51
N VAL A 44 -7.00 -21.53 -2.23
CA VAL A 44 -5.75 -21.08 -1.62
C VAL A 44 -5.18 -22.19 -0.75
N ASP A 45 -3.94 -22.59 -1.02
CA ASP A 45 -3.19 -23.51 -0.16
C ASP A 45 -2.18 -22.71 0.66
N LEU A 46 -2.16 -22.89 1.98
CA LEU A 46 -1.21 -22.24 2.89
C LEU A 46 -0.02 -23.15 3.26
N ARG A 47 -0.05 -24.44 2.93
CA ARG A 47 1.08 -25.37 3.16
C ARG A 47 2.23 -25.04 2.24
N GLU A 48 1.90 -24.84 0.97
CA GLU A 48 2.74 -24.22 -0.03
C GLU A 48 2.00 -22.95 -0.48
N PRO A 49 2.30 -21.76 0.09
CA PRO A 49 1.53 -20.54 -0.13
C PRO A 49 1.25 -20.28 -1.61
N ALA A 50 0.05 -20.65 -2.05
CA ALA A 50 -0.34 -20.65 -3.45
C ALA A 50 -1.82 -20.30 -3.60
N CYS A 51 -2.14 -19.60 -4.67
CA CYS A 51 -3.52 -19.20 -4.95
C CYS A 51 -3.81 -19.30 -6.45
N GLU A 52 -5.02 -19.75 -6.79
CA GLU A 52 -5.46 -19.87 -8.20
C GLU A 52 -5.79 -18.52 -8.86
N CYS A 53 -5.68 -17.41 -8.13
CA CYS A 53 -6.01 -16.11 -8.67
C CYS A 53 -4.97 -15.63 -9.70
N LYS A 54 -5.43 -14.82 -10.65
CA LYS A 54 -4.57 -14.28 -11.72
C LYS A 54 -3.40 -13.44 -11.20
N ASP A 55 -3.57 -12.76 -10.06
CA ASP A 55 -2.50 -11.94 -9.45
C ASP A 55 -1.35 -12.83 -8.97
N PHE A 56 -1.62 -14.03 -8.46
CA PHE A 56 -0.59 -14.98 -8.05
C PHE A 56 -0.04 -15.78 -9.24
N LYS A 57 -0.91 -16.20 -10.16
CA LYS A 57 -0.54 -17.08 -11.28
C LYS A 57 0.37 -16.44 -12.34
N TYR A 58 0.26 -15.13 -12.56
CA TYR A 58 0.90 -14.46 -13.70
C TYR A 58 1.94 -13.40 -13.32
N ARG A 59 2.17 -13.17 -12.03
CA ARG A 59 3.11 -12.16 -11.55
C ARG A 59 4.15 -12.83 -10.65
N ASP A 60 5.30 -13.12 -11.23
CA ASP A 60 6.36 -13.88 -10.55
C ASP A 60 6.93 -13.15 -9.33
N GLU A 61 6.78 -11.83 -9.25
CA GLU A 61 7.17 -11.02 -8.09
C GLU A 61 6.22 -11.16 -6.89
N VAL A 62 5.06 -11.82 -7.06
CA VAL A 62 4.02 -11.93 -6.04
C VAL A 62 4.20 -13.21 -5.24
N THR A 63 4.82 -13.08 -4.07
CA THR A 63 4.89 -14.17 -3.08
C THR A 63 3.59 -14.39 -2.33
N GLU A 64 2.78 -13.33 -2.15
CA GLU A 64 1.49 -13.40 -1.45
C GLU A 64 0.47 -12.45 -2.06
N CYS A 65 -0.55 -13.03 -2.70
CA CYS A 65 -1.69 -12.28 -3.20
C CYS A 65 -2.62 -11.86 -2.04
N LYS A 66 -3.60 -11.01 -2.35
CA LYS A 66 -4.58 -10.55 -1.34
C LYS A 66 -5.38 -11.68 -0.68
N HIS A 67 -5.61 -12.82 -1.37
CA HIS A 67 -6.40 -13.93 -0.82
C HIS A 67 -5.62 -14.69 0.26
N ILE A 68 -4.33 -14.96 0.02
CA ILE A 68 -3.43 -15.54 1.01
C ILE A 68 -3.41 -14.64 2.26
N ARG A 69 -3.15 -13.34 2.07
CA ARG A 69 -3.12 -12.36 3.17
C ARG A 69 -4.45 -12.28 3.92
N ARG A 70 -5.59 -12.38 3.23
CA ARG A 70 -6.92 -12.37 3.87
C ARG A 70 -7.12 -13.57 4.78
N ILE A 71 -6.70 -14.77 4.38
CA ILE A 71 -6.77 -15.95 5.24
C ILE A 71 -5.86 -15.77 6.44
N ARG A 72 -4.62 -15.29 6.24
CA ARG A 72 -3.71 -15.02 7.35
C ARG A 72 -4.25 -14.02 8.37
N LEU A 73 -4.92 -12.96 7.91
CA LEU A 73 -5.61 -12.00 8.77
C LEU A 73 -6.78 -12.67 9.52
N LYS A 74 -7.61 -13.47 8.85
CA LYS A 74 -8.78 -14.11 9.46
C LYS A 74 -8.41 -15.16 10.49
N TYR A 75 -7.38 -15.97 10.21
CA TYR A 75 -6.98 -17.10 11.04
C TYR A 75 -5.80 -16.76 11.98
N GLY A 76 -5.49 -15.47 12.17
CA GLY A 76 -4.56 -15.00 13.19
C GLY A 76 -3.07 -15.26 12.92
N GLN A 77 -2.67 -15.51 11.67
CA GLN A 77 -1.26 -15.57 11.28
C GLN A 77 -0.63 -14.18 11.05
N ILE A 78 -1.47 -13.14 10.94
CA ILE A 78 -1.07 -11.74 11.02
C ILE A 78 -1.76 -11.13 12.24
N ASP A 79 -0.97 -10.46 13.09
CA ASP A 79 -1.48 -9.69 14.21
C ASP A 79 -2.16 -8.40 13.72
N ILE A 80 -3.49 -8.35 13.87
CA ILE A 80 -4.32 -7.22 13.45
C ILE A 80 -3.99 -5.96 14.26
N ALA A 81 -3.68 -6.09 15.56
CA ALA A 81 -3.35 -4.93 16.38
C ALA A 81 -1.98 -4.35 16.01
N ALA A 82 -1.03 -5.20 15.62
CA ALA A 82 0.25 -4.74 15.07
C ALA A 82 0.05 -4.06 13.70
N LEU A 83 -0.78 -4.63 12.83
CA LEU A 83 -1.09 -4.02 11.53
C LEU A 83 -1.77 -2.65 11.67
N ASP A 84 -2.71 -2.51 12.61
CA ASP A 84 -3.41 -1.26 12.88
C ASP A 84 -2.46 -0.15 13.31
N LYS A 85 -1.56 -0.43 14.28
CA LYS A 85 -0.50 0.50 14.70
C LYS A 85 0.41 0.91 13.55
N GLU A 86 0.77 -0.04 12.71
CA GLU A 86 1.62 0.23 11.56
C GLU A 86 0.91 1.11 10.51
N MET A 87 -0.40 0.91 10.33
CA MET A 87 -1.24 1.78 9.48
C MET A 87 -1.31 3.20 10.05
N GLU A 88 -1.53 3.37 11.36
CA GLU A 88 -1.54 4.67 12.04
C GLU A 88 -0.20 5.41 11.89
N ARG A 89 0.91 4.69 12.09
CA ARG A 89 2.27 5.23 11.91
C ARG A 89 2.48 5.70 10.47
N THR A 90 2.15 4.85 9.49
CA THR A 90 2.30 5.16 8.06
C THR A 90 1.46 6.36 7.66
N ALA A 91 0.21 6.45 8.15
CA ALA A 91 -0.67 7.59 7.89
C ALA A 91 -0.09 8.89 8.45
N SER A 92 0.44 8.85 9.68
CA SER A 92 1.07 10.02 10.33
C SER A 92 2.30 10.50 9.55
N GLU A 93 3.13 9.58 9.06
CA GLU A 93 4.30 9.90 8.25
C GLU A 93 3.94 10.52 6.90
N LEU A 94 2.91 9.99 6.23
CA LEU A 94 2.40 10.53 4.97
C LEU A 94 1.85 11.94 5.15
N LEU A 95 1.09 12.20 6.22
CA LEU A 95 0.59 13.55 6.53
C LEU A 95 1.72 14.54 6.77
N ARG A 96 2.74 14.15 7.55
CA ARG A 96 3.91 15.00 7.78
C ARG A 96 4.68 15.27 6.49
N SER A 97 4.84 14.25 5.66
CA SER A 97 5.53 14.38 4.37
C SER A 97 4.76 15.28 3.41
N ALA A 98 3.42 15.18 3.38
CA ALA A 98 2.56 16.05 2.58
C ALA A 98 2.69 17.52 3.00
N ALA A 99 2.61 17.82 4.30
CA ALA A 99 2.79 19.19 4.80
C ALA A 99 4.19 19.75 4.46
N GLN A 100 5.23 18.90 4.52
CA GLN A 100 6.57 19.31 4.12
C GLN A 100 6.68 19.58 2.61
N LEU A 101 6.00 18.80 1.77
CA LEU A 101 5.96 19.03 0.33
C LEU A 101 5.20 20.31 -0.03
N GLU A 102 4.12 20.62 0.67
CA GLU A 102 3.37 21.88 0.52
C GLU A 102 4.25 23.09 0.84
N SER A 103 4.92 23.09 2.00
CA SER A 103 5.85 24.17 2.38
C SER A 103 6.98 24.34 1.37
N LYS A 104 7.56 23.24 0.86
CA LYS A 104 8.60 23.32 -0.19
C LYS A 104 8.05 23.88 -1.50
N ALA A 105 6.81 23.57 -1.85
CA ALA A 105 6.19 24.09 -3.07
C ALA A 105 5.97 25.61 -2.97
N GLU A 106 5.59 26.10 -1.78
CA GLU A 106 5.48 27.53 -1.49
C GLU A 106 6.85 28.22 -1.58
N ASP A 107 7.88 27.66 -0.92
CA ASP A 107 9.25 28.20 -0.99
C ASP A 107 9.75 28.31 -2.45
N ILE A 108 9.47 27.28 -3.27
CA ILE A 108 9.86 27.28 -4.70
C ILE A 108 9.09 28.34 -5.48
N TYR A 109 7.81 28.55 -5.17
CA TYR A 109 6.99 29.56 -5.83
C TYR A 109 7.49 30.97 -5.52
N ASP A 110 7.82 31.25 -4.26
CA ASP A 110 8.36 32.54 -3.84
C ASP A 110 9.71 32.80 -4.51
N GLN A 111 10.61 31.81 -4.51
CA GLN A 111 11.90 31.91 -5.21
C GLN A 111 11.74 32.16 -6.71
N ALA A 112 10.79 31.50 -7.36
CA ALA A 112 10.53 31.71 -8.78
C ALA A 112 10.08 33.16 -9.04
N THR A 113 9.18 33.69 -8.20
CA THR A 113 8.70 35.07 -8.28
C THR A 113 9.85 36.08 -8.10
N GLU A 114 10.71 35.87 -7.10
CA GLU A 114 11.88 36.73 -6.87
C GLU A 114 12.86 36.73 -8.07
N LEU A 115 13.05 35.57 -8.70
CA LEU A 115 13.89 35.43 -9.89
C LEU A 115 13.29 36.11 -11.12
N GLU A 116 11.97 36.03 -11.31
CA GLU A 116 11.27 36.76 -12.38
C GLU A 116 11.41 38.27 -12.20
N ASP A 117 11.18 38.78 -10.99
CA ASP A 117 11.38 40.19 -10.66
C ASP A 117 12.84 40.63 -10.91
N ALA A 118 13.81 39.79 -10.54
CA ALA A 118 15.22 40.07 -10.79
C ALA A 118 15.55 40.12 -12.29
N ARG A 119 14.99 39.18 -13.08
CA ARG A 119 15.12 39.18 -14.54
C ARG A 119 14.55 40.44 -15.16
N ASP A 120 13.37 40.88 -14.71
CA ASP A 120 12.71 42.05 -15.27
C ASP A 120 13.51 43.33 -14.99
N ARG A 121 14.05 43.47 -13.76
CA ARG A 121 14.99 44.55 -13.42
C ARG A 121 16.25 44.54 -14.30
N LEU A 122 16.86 43.38 -14.53
CA LEU A 122 18.03 43.26 -15.40
C LEU A 122 17.71 43.62 -16.86
N THR A 123 16.52 43.24 -17.34
CA THR A 123 16.05 43.56 -18.69
C THR A 123 15.84 45.06 -18.87
N GLU A 124 15.28 45.73 -17.86
CA GLU A 124 15.11 47.19 -17.87
C GLU A 124 16.45 47.93 -17.93
N VAL A 125 17.45 47.49 -17.18
CA VAL A 125 18.81 48.09 -17.23
C VAL A 125 19.46 47.88 -18.59
N ALA A 126 19.38 46.67 -19.16
CA ALA A 126 19.96 46.35 -20.46
C ALA A 126 19.27 47.05 -21.64
N GLY A 127 17.99 47.40 -21.52
CA GLY A 127 17.24 48.14 -22.55
C GLY A 127 17.43 49.66 -22.53
N ARG A 128 18.22 50.20 -21.59
CA ARG A 128 18.52 51.64 -21.44
C ARG A 128 19.88 52.05 -22.02
N GLU A 129 20.60 51.13 -22.68
CA GLU A 129 21.81 51.38 -23.49
C GLU A 129 21.46 51.53 -24.97
#